data_AF-A0A349W651-F1
#
_entry.id   AF-A0A349W651-F1
#
_cell.length_a   1.000
_cell.length_b   1.000
_cell.length_c   1.000
_cell.angle_alpha   90.00
_cell.angle_beta   90.00
_cell.angle_gamma   90.00
#
_symmetry.space_group_name_H-M   'P 1'
#
loop_
_entity.id
_entity.type
_entity.pdbx_description
1 polymer ?
#
loop_
_entity_poly.entity_id
_entity_poly.type
_entity_poly.pdbx_seq_one_letter_code
_entity_poly.pdbx_strand_id
1 'polypeptide(L)' 'PATQCFWMKNTMLPLTAAFVADDGTIANLADMKPQSLDSHCSTQPVRYVLEMNQGWFAKRSIKAGAKLQGAPFNRR' A
#
# COMPACT_ATOMS: atom_id res chain seq x y z
N PRO A 1 14.53 -3.98 2.23
CA PRO A 1 13.10 -4.22 2.52
C PRO A 1 12.91 -4.76 3.95
N ALA A 2 11.84 -4.32 4.61
CA ALA A 2 11.47 -4.72 5.97
C ALA A 2 9.94 -4.63 6.09
N THR A 3 9.35 -5.22 7.14
CA THR A 3 7.92 -5.01 7.43
C THR A 3 7.68 -3.53 7.71
N GLN A 4 6.75 -2.92 7.00
CA GLN A 4 6.39 -1.51 7.17
C GLN A 4 4.99 -1.43 7.78
N CYS A 5 4.82 -0.54 8.75
CA CYS A 5 3.54 -0.30 9.40
C CYS A 5 3.18 1.19 9.30
N PHE A 6 1.94 1.45 8.93
CA PHE A 6 1.41 2.79 8.71
C PHE A 6 0.17 3.04 9.57
N TRP A 7 -0.04 4.31 9.86
CA TRP A 7 -1.17 4.86 10.60
C TRP A 7 -1.63 6.16 9.91
N MET A 8 -2.75 6.72 10.32
CA MET A 8 -3.40 7.87 9.69
C MET A 8 -3.40 9.11 10.58
N LYS A 9 -2.41 9.25 11.46
CA LYS A 9 -2.30 10.42 12.36
C LYS A 9 -2.30 11.70 11.53
N ASN A 10 -3.28 12.57 11.78
CA ASN A 10 -3.49 13.84 11.08
C ASN A 10 -3.82 13.72 9.57
N THR A 11 -4.21 12.55 9.08
CA THR A 11 -4.67 12.36 7.69
C THR A 11 -6.19 12.39 7.63
N MET A 12 -6.75 13.39 6.92
CA MET A 12 -8.20 13.64 6.85
C MET A 12 -8.90 12.87 5.73
N LEU A 13 -8.17 12.50 4.67
CA LEU A 13 -8.70 11.74 3.56
C LEU A 13 -8.71 10.24 3.88
N PRO A 14 -9.78 9.50 3.58
CA PRO A 14 -9.76 8.04 3.67
C PRO A 14 -8.89 7.48 2.56
N LEU A 15 -7.91 6.65 2.92
CA LEU A 15 -6.92 6.09 2.00
C LEU A 15 -6.89 4.57 2.10
N THR A 16 -6.52 3.92 0.99
CA THR A 16 -6.07 2.55 0.98
C THR A 16 -4.55 2.55 0.78
N ALA A 17 -3.79 1.92 1.66
CA ALA A 17 -2.36 1.67 1.48
C ALA A 17 -2.16 0.34 0.76
N ALA A 18 -1.45 0.36 -0.37
CA ALA A 18 -0.91 -0.83 -1.00
C ALA A 18 0.56 -1.01 -0.59
N PHE A 19 0.86 -2.11 0.11
CA PHE A 19 2.24 -2.46 0.46
C PHE A 19 2.87 -3.23 -0.71
N VAL A 20 4.00 -2.75 -1.23
CA VAL A 20 4.55 -3.20 -2.51
C VAL A 20 6.00 -3.68 -2.37
N ALA A 21 6.24 -4.90 -2.81
CA ALA A 21 7.56 -5.52 -2.84
C ALA A 21 8.51 -4.81 -3.84
N ASP A 22 9.79 -5.12 -3.74
CA ASP A 22 10.84 -4.53 -4.58
C ASP A 22 10.58 -4.67 -6.10
N ASP A 23 9.89 -5.73 -6.51
CA ASP A 23 9.61 -6.05 -7.91
C ASP A 23 8.29 -5.46 -8.42
N GLY A 24 7.56 -4.70 -7.59
CA GLY A 24 6.26 -4.12 -7.91
C GLY A 24 5.06 -4.98 -7.50
N THR A 25 5.26 -6.17 -6.91
CA THR A 25 4.14 -7.02 -6.45
C THR A 25 3.48 -6.43 -5.21
N ILE A 26 2.15 -6.28 -5.23
CA ILE A 26 1.36 -5.85 -4.07
C ILE A 26 1.25 -7.01 -3.08
N ALA A 27 1.82 -6.87 -1.89
CA ALA A 27 1.75 -7.83 -0.79
C ALA A 27 0.36 -7.88 -0.18
N ASN A 28 -0.18 -6.72 0.21
CA ASN A 28 -1.51 -6.56 0.76
C ASN A 28 -2.02 -5.12 0.57
N LEU A 29 -3.34 -4.98 0.67
CA LEU A 29 -4.05 -3.70 0.72
C LEU A 29 -4.62 -3.51 2.12
N ALA A 30 -4.61 -2.29 2.63
CA ALA A 30 -5.26 -1.93 3.89
C ALA A 30 -6.07 -0.65 3.72
N ASP A 31 -7.38 -0.72 3.94
CA ASP A 31 -8.23 0.45 4.07
C ASP A 31 -8.00 1.08 5.44
N MET A 32 -7.64 2.37 5.45
CA MET A 32 -7.23 3.08 6.66
C MET A 32 -8.20 4.23 6.95
N LYS A 33 -8.60 4.33 8.22
CA LYS A 33 -9.56 5.35 8.67
C LYS A 33 -8.85 6.69 8.92
N PRO A 34 -9.45 7.82 8.51
CA PRO A 34 -8.91 9.15 8.83
C PRO A 34 -8.63 9.33 10.32
N GLN A 35 -7.54 10.02 10.63
CA GLN A 35 -7.12 10.37 12.00
C GLN A 35 -6.87 9.17 12.94
N SER A 36 -6.93 7.93 12.47
CA SER A 36 -6.68 6.76 13.29
C SER A 36 -5.19 6.53 13.55
N LEU A 37 -4.88 6.02 14.74
CA LEU A 37 -3.54 5.56 15.11
C LEU A 37 -3.39 4.03 14.99
N ASP A 38 -4.42 3.34 14.48
CA ASP A 38 -4.38 1.91 14.23
C ASP A 38 -3.26 1.57 13.26
N SER A 39 -2.44 0.59 13.63
CA SER A 39 -1.29 0.18 12.85
C SER A 39 -1.69 -0.84 11.79
N HIS A 40 -1.45 -0.50 10.53
CA HIS A 40 -1.64 -1.39 9.38
C HIS A 40 -0.26 -1.78 8.83
N CYS A 41 0.08 -3.06 8.92
CA CYS A 41 1.39 -3.56 8.53
C CYS A 41 1.36 -4.35 7.23
N SER A 42 2.51 -4.37 6.54
CA SER A 42 2.72 -5.28 5.42
C SER A 42 2.77 -6.74 5.91
N THR A 43 2.21 -7.66 5.12
CA THR A 43 2.22 -9.10 5.44
C THR A 43 3.58 -9.77 5.22
N GLN A 44 4.49 -9.08 4.52
CA GLN A 44 5.87 -9.48 4.26
C GLN A 44 6.78 -8.24 4.17
N PRO A 45 8.11 -8.39 4.14
CA PRO A 45 9.01 -7.28 3.91
C PRO A 45 8.74 -6.58 2.56
N VAL A 46 8.54 -5.27 2.60
CA VAL A 46 8.27 -4.44 1.41
C VAL A 46 9.28 -3.30 1.33
N ARG A 47 9.32 -2.62 0.18
CA ARG A 47 10.14 -1.42 -0.04
C ARG A 47 9.31 -0.19 -0.32
N TYR A 48 8.13 -0.35 -0.88
CA TYR A 48 7.27 0.75 -1.26
C TYR A 48 5.90 0.63 -0.61
N VAL A 49 5.24 1.77 -0.42
CA VAL A 49 3.83 1.87 -0.08
C VAL A 49 3.21 2.88 -1.05
N LEU A 50 2.10 2.50 -1.68
CA LEU A 50 1.32 3.37 -2.56
C LEU A 50 -0.02 3.70 -1.88
N GLU A 51 -0.20 4.95 -1.49
CA GLU A 51 -1.44 5.45 -0.91
C GLU A 51 -2.34 6.07 -1.97
N MET A 52 -3.57 5.57 -2.08
CA MET A 52 -4.59 6.11 -2.98
C MET A 52 -5.89 6.31 -2.21
N ASN A 53 -6.78 7.18 -2.70
CA ASN A 53 -8.12 7.36 -2.11
C ASN A 53 -8.83 6.00 -1.95
N GLN A 54 -9.50 5.83 -0.80
CA GLN A 54 -10.19 4.58 -0.51
C GLN A 54 -11.16 4.19 -1.64
N GLY A 55 -11.12 2.92 -2.04
CA GLY A 55 -11.90 2.38 -3.16
C GLY A 55 -11.27 2.56 -4.56
N TRP A 56 -10.17 3.29 -4.70
CA TRP A 56 -9.48 3.44 -6.00
C TRP A 56 -8.98 2.10 -6.56
N PHE A 57 -8.39 1.25 -5.72
CA PHE A 57 -7.90 -0.07 -6.14
C PHE A 57 -9.04 -1.00 -6.58
N ALA A 58 -10.14 -1.01 -5.82
CA ALA A 58 -11.33 -1.80 -6.15
C ALA A 58 -11.94 -1.37 -7.51
N LYS A 59 -12.05 -0.06 -7.77
CA LYS A 59 -12.51 0.49 -9.05
C LYS A 59 -11.66 0.07 -10.25
N ARG A 60 -10.38 -0.24 -10.01
CA ARG A 60 -9.43 -0.70 -11.05
C ARG A 60 -9.20 -2.20 -11.03
N SER A 61 -9.93 -2.93 -10.19
CA SER A 61 -9.77 -4.37 -9.99
C SER A 61 -8.34 -4.79 -9.61
N ILE A 62 -7.62 -3.90 -8.93
CA ILE A 62 -6.27 -4.16 -8.41
C ILE A 62 -6.41 -4.75 -7.01
N LYS A 63 -5.74 -5.88 -6.78
CA LYS A 63 -5.77 -6.65 -5.53
C LYS A 63 -4.37 -7.14 -5.16
N ALA A 64 -4.22 -7.70 -3.96
CA ALA A 64 -3.00 -8.39 -3.56
C ALA A 64 -2.58 -9.44 -4.61
N GLY A 65 -1.28 -9.52 -4.87
CA GLY A 65 -0.70 -10.32 -5.96
C GLY A 65 -0.64 -9.63 -7.32
N ALA A 66 -1.32 -8.49 -7.52
CA ALA A 66 -1.15 -7.69 -8.72
C ALA A 66 0.25 -7.07 -8.77
N LYS A 67 0.79 -6.90 -9.98
CA LYS A 67 2.13 -6.38 -10.21
C LYS A 67 2.08 -5.00 -10.85
N LEU A 68 2.56 -4.00 -10.11
CA LEU A 68 2.73 -2.64 -10.61
C LEU A 68 3.95 -2.59 -11.55
N GLN A 69 3.85 -1.75 -12.57
CA GLN A 69 4.91 -1.53 -13.54
C GLN A 69 5.35 -0.07 -13.49
N GLY A 70 6.63 0.17 -13.75
CA GLY A 70 7.21 1.52 -13.75
C GLY A 70 8.69 1.50 -13.41
N ALA A 71 9.36 2.63 -13.66
CA ALA A 71 10.78 2.80 -13.37
C ALA A 71 11.20 2.40 -11.94
N PRO A 72 10.42 2.65 -10.87
CA PRO A 72 10.80 2.26 -9.50
C PRO A 72 10.96 0.74 -9.27
N PHE A 73 10.38 -0.09 -10.15
CA PHE A 73 10.41 -1.56 -10.01
C PHE A 73 11.39 -2.22 -10.98
N ASN A 74 11.96 -1.45 -11.92
CA ASN A 74 13.01 -1.93 -12.80
C ASN A 74 14.33 -1.97 -12.04
N ARG A 75 14.74 -3.18 -11.66
CA ARG A 75 16.13 -3.44 -11.26
C ARG A 75 16.99 -3.39 -12.52
N ARG A 76 17.45 -2.21 -12.88
CA ARG A 76 18.61 -2.07 -13.78
C ARG A 76 19.88 -2.36 -13.00
#